data_AF-A0A9W6Q3K6-F1
#
_entry.id   AF-A0A9W6Q3K6-F1
#
_cell.length_a   1.000
_cell.length_b   1.000
_cell.length_c   1.000
_cell.angle_alpha   90.00
_cell.angle_beta   90.00
_cell.angle_gamma   90.00
#
_symmetry.space_group_name_H-M   'P 1'
#
loop_
_entity.id
_entity.type
_entity.pdbx_description
1 polymer ?
#
loop_
_entity_poly.entity_id
_entity_poly.type
_entity_poly.pdbx_seq_one_letter_code
_entity_poly.pdbx_strand_id
1 'polypeptide(L)'
;MSGIGEVVARLWTETVGVAPAGPEAEFFASGGTSLALVQFLAGVQDAYGVELPLDRLFTEGFTLAGAVSAVEQTLLESADLAELTSLEAELDGLSDEEIRALLAEGS
;
A
#
# COMPACT_ATOMS: atom_id res chain seq x y z
N MET A 1 15.51 5.14 -8.42
CA MET A 1 14.54 4.43 -7.57
C MET A 1 13.61 5.48 -6.96
N SER A 2 12.32 5.19 -6.85
CA SER A 2 11.34 6.03 -6.13
C SER A 2 11.70 6.06 -4.63
N GLY A 3 11.25 7.10 -3.89
CA GLY A 3 11.45 7.17 -2.43
C GLY A 3 10.86 5.97 -1.69
N ILE A 4 9.74 5.42 -2.19
CA ILE A 4 9.16 4.17 -1.67
C ILE A 4 10.13 3.01 -1.86
N GLY A 5 10.75 2.91 -3.03
CA GLY A 5 11.73 1.88 -3.36
C GLY A 5 12.95 1.87 -2.44
N GLU A 6 13.44 3.04 -2.03
CA GLU A 6 14.57 3.14 -1.10
C GLU A 6 14.21 2.63 0.29
N VAL A 7 13.03 2.99 0.80
CA VAL A 7 12.55 2.52 2.09
C VAL A 7 12.28 1.02 2.06
N VAL A 8 11.61 0.52 1.02
CA VAL A 8 11.33 -0.91 0.86
C VAL A 8 12.63 -1.73 0.77
N ALA A 9 13.62 -1.27 -0.02
CA ALA A 9 14.92 -1.91 -0.10
C ALA A 9 15.67 -1.91 1.25
N ARG A 10 15.54 -0.83 2.04
CA ARG A 10 16.10 -0.76 3.38
C ARG A 10 15.44 -1.76 4.32
N LEU A 11 14.10 -1.80 4.40
CA LEU A 11 13.36 -2.75 5.24
C LEU A 11 13.68 -4.20 4.87
N TRP A 12 13.80 -4.48 3.57
CA TRP A 12 14.28 -5.77 3.08
C TRP A 12 15.68 -6.09 3.60
N THR A 13 16.62 -5.14 3.48
CA THR A 13 18.00 -5.32 3.94
C THR A 13 18.06 -5.56 5.44
N GLU A 14 17.25 -4.85 6.23
CA GLU A 14 17.19 -4.98 7.69
C GLU A 14 16.67 -6.37 8.12
N THR A 15 15.77 -6.97 7.34
CA THR A 15 15.13 -8.26 7.66
C THR A 15 15.85 -9.48 7.09
N VAL A 16 16.41 -9.36 5.88
CA VAL A 16 17.15 -10.44 5.19
C VAL A 16 18.66 -10.37 5.46
N GLY A 17 19.17 -9.20 5.86
CA GLY A 17 20.59 -8.94 6.12
C GLY A 17 21.41 -8.63 4.86
N VAL A 18 20.78 -8.64 3.68
CA VAL A 18 21.43 -8.38 2.39
C VAL A 18 20.57 -7.44 1.56
N ALA A 19 21.22 -6.46 0.92
CA ALA A 19 20.54 -5.55 0.02
C ALA A 19 20.05 -6.28 -1.24
N PRO A 20 18.85 -5.98 -1.74
CA PRO A 20 18.36 -6.57 -2.98
C PRO A 20 19.30 -6.24 -4.14
N ALA A 21 19.63 -7.24 -4.95
CA ALA A 21 20.57 -7.10 -6.08
C ALA A 21 20.04 -6.25 -7.25
N GLY A 22 18.74 -5.94 -7.24
CA GLY A 22 18.04 -5.16 -8.25
C GLY A 22 16.52 -5.27 -8.11
N PRO A 23 15.73 -4.68 -9.03
CA PRO A 23 14.27 -4.73 -9.00
C PRO A 23 13.70 -6.15 -9.00
N GLU A 24 14.32 -7.05 -9.76
CA GLU A 24 13.91 -8.46 -9.88
C GLU A 24 14.50 -9.37 -8.79
N ALA A 25 15.16 -8.81 -7.77
CA ALA A 25 15.70 -9.61 -6.68
C ALA A 25 14.57 -10.28 -5.91
N GLU A 26 14.59 -11.62 -5.83
CA GLU A 26 13.58 -12.41 -5.13
C GLU A 26 13.89 -12.57 -3.64
N PHE A 27 12.86 -12.43 -2.79
CA PHE A 27 12.97 -12.42 -1.33
C PHE A 27 13.56 -13.71 -0.78
N PHE A 28 12.99 -14.84 -1.19
CA PHE A 28 13.41 -16.15 -0.72
C PHE A 28 14.73 -16.59 -1.33
N ALA A 29 15.01 -16.22 -2.59
CA ALA A 29 16.30 -16.47 -3.22
C ALA A 29 17.44 -15.67 -2.56
N SER A 30 17.12 -14.52 -1.95
CA SER A 30 18.06 -13.67 -1.22
C SER A 30 18.32 -14.13 0.23
N GLY A 31 17.71 -15.25 0.67
CA GLY A 31 17.83 -15.76 2.04
C GLY A 31 16.64 -15.41 2.95
N GLY A 32 15.57 -14.82 2.41
CA GLY A 32 14.34 -14.54 3.13
C GLY A 32 13.68 -15.81 3.68
N THR A 33 13.02 -15.67 4.82
CA THR A 33 12.25 -16.74 5.49
C THR A 33 10.85 -16.23 5.84
N SER A 34 9.94 -17.11 6.27
CA SER A 34 8.62 -16.69 6.73
C SER A 34 8.67 -15.68 7.89
N LEU A 35 9.64 -15.83 8.80
CA LEU A 35 9.82 -14.87 9.90
C LEU A 35 10.34 -13.52 9.38
N ALA A 36 11.27 -13.53 8.43
CA ALA A 36 11.75 -12.29 7.79
C ALA A 36 10.63 -11.59 7.00
N LEU A 37 9.77 -12.35 6.32
CA LEU A 37 8.58 -11.81 5.66
C LEU A 37 7.66 -11.12 6.68
N VAL A 38 7.33 -11.77 7.79
CA VAL A 38 6.49 -11.16 8.84
C VAL A 38 7.11 -9.87 9.37
N GLN A 39 8.42 -9.85 9.63
CA GLN A 39 9.12 -8.63 10.06
C GLN A 39 9.12 -7.54 8.99
N PHE A 40 9.28 -7.91 7.73
CA PHE A 40 9.24 -6.98 6.60
C PHE A 40 7.86 -6.33 6.47
N LEU A 41 6.78 -7.13 6.56
CA LEU A 41 5.40 -6.64 6.52
C LEU A 41 5.11 -5.67 7.67
N ALA A 42 5.54 -6.01 8.88
CA ALA A 42 5.41 -5.13 10.04
C ALA A 42 6.16 -3.81 9.82
N GLY A 43 7.39 -3.86 9.28
CA GLY A 43 8.16 -2.67 8.97
C GLY A 43 7.51 -1.78 7.89
N VAL A 44 6.84 -2.38 6.90
CA VAL A 44 6.05 -1.63 5.92
C VAL A 44 4.85 -0.97 6.59
N GLN A 45 4.11 -1.71 7.43
CA GLN A 45 3.00 -1.16 8.19
C GLN A 45 3.42 0.02 9.08
N ASP A 46 4.55 -0.09 9.77
CA ASP A 46 5.08 1.00 10.59
C ASP A 46 5.51 2.22 9.76
N ALA A 47 6.09 2.00 8.57
CA ALA A 47 6.59 3.06 7.71
C ALA A 47 5.49 3.80 6.94
N TYR A 48 4.41 3.12 6.58
CA TYR A 48 3.39 3.62 5.65
C TYR A 48 1.96 3.60 6.19
N GLY A 49 1.71 2.97 7.33
CA GLY A 49 0.38 2.82 7.91
C GLY A 49 -0.54 1.87 7.14
N VAL A 50 -0.01 1.05 6.22
CA VAL A 50 -0.78 0.13 5.40
C VAL A 50 -0.35 -1.32 5.58
N GLU A 51 -1.30 -2.24 5.59
CA GLU A 51 -1.04 -3.68 5.58
C GLU A 51 -0.94 -4.17 4.14
N LEU A 52 0.18 -4.79 3.78
CA LEU A 52 0.35 -5.35 2.44
C LEU A 52 -0.39 -6.70 2.31
N PRO A 53 -1.28 -6.85 1.31
CA PRO A 53 -1.90 -8.12 1.01
C PRO A 53 -0.86 -9.14 0.50
N LEU A 54 -0.82 -10.33 1.12
CA LEU A 54 0.15 -11.37 0.75
C LEU A 54 -0.02 -11.84 -0.70
N ASP A 55 -1.25 -11.96 -1.17
CA ASP A 55 -1.59 -12.32 -2.55
C ASP A 55 -0.90 -11.41 -3.58
N ARG A 56 -0.82 -10.10 -3.32
CA ARG A 56 -0.10 -9.15 -4.19
C ARG A 56 1.40 -9.40 -4.24
N LEU A 57 2.00 -9.80 -3.12
CA LEU A 57 3.44 -10.11 -3.07
C LEU A 57 3.80 -11.41 -3.79
N PHE A 58 2.87 -12.36 -3.89
CA PHE A 58 3.13 -13.66 -4.50
C PHE A 58 2.66 -13.80 -5.95
N THR A 59 1.89 -12.85 -6.48
CA THR A 59 1.31 -12.94 -7.83
C THR A 59 2.38 -12.99 -8.94
N GLU A 60 3.42 -12.15 -8.85
CA GLU A 60 4.52 -12.08 -9.83
C GLU A 60 5.86 -12.56 -9.24
N GLY A 61 5.82 -13.28 -8.12
CA GLY A 61 6.98 -13.56 -7.29
C GLY A 61 7.32 -12.40 -6.36
N PHE A 62 7.80 -12.72 -5.16
CA PHE A 62 8.10 -11.69 -4.15
C PHE A 62 9.44 -11.01 -4.47
N THR A 63 9.42 -10.15 -5.47
CA THR A 63 10.55 -9.32 -5.93
C THR A 63 10.56 -7.95 -5.24
N LEU A 64 11.68 -7.24 -5.31
CA LEU A 64 11.74 -5.85 -4.85
C LEU A 64 10.74 -4.96 -5.62
N ALA A 65 10.66 -5.10 -6.95
CA ALA A 65 9.75 -4.34 -7.79
C ALA A 65 8.29 -4.64 -7.45
N GLY A 66 7.94 -5.92 -7.27
CA GLY A 66 6.61 -6.35 -6.85
C GLY A 66 6.24 -5.79 -5.48
N ALA A 67 7.17 -5.80 -4.52
CA ALA A 67 6.95 -5.23 -3.20
C ALA A 67 6.70 -3.71 -3.25
N VAL A 68 7.47 -2.97 -4.05
CA VAL A 68 7.29 -1.52 -4.23
C VAL A 68 5.95 -1.23 -4.87
N SER A 69 5.60 -1.93 -5.94
CA SER A 69 4.31 -1.80 -6.63
C SER A 69 3.14 -2.10 -5.68
N ALA A 70 3.26 -3.14 -4.84
CA ALA A 70 2.24 -3.48 -3.86
C ALA A 70 2.04 -2.37 -2.82
N VAL A 71 3.12 -1.74 -2.35
CA VAL A 71 3.04 -0.59 -1.43
C VAL A 71 2.36 0.60 -2.10
N GLU A 72 2.79 0.93 -3.33
CA GLU A 72 2.23 2.05 -4.10
C GLU A 72 0.72 1.87 -4.34
N GLN A 73 0.29 0.68 -4.77
CA GLN A 73 -1.13 0.38 -4.99
C GLN A 73 -1.95 0.45 -3.71
N THR A 74 -1.42 -0.08 -2.61
CA THR A 74 -2.13 -0.07 -1.32
C THR A 74 -2.26 1.34 -0.76
N LEU A 75 -1.24 2.20 -0.96
CA LEU A 75 -1.31 3.61 -0.58
C LEU A 75 -2.34 4.38 -1.40
N LEU A 76 -2.39 4.14 -2.72
CA LEU A 76 -3.41 4.75 -3.59
C LEU A 76 -4.82 4.36 -3.15
N GLU A 77 -5.07 3.06 -2.93
CA GLU A 77 -6.37 2.57 -2.47
C GLU A 77 -6.76 3.14 -1.11
N SER A 78 -5.80 3.32 -0.20
CA SER A 78 -6.05 3.94 1.11
C SER A 78 -6.43 5.42 1.00
N ALA A 79 -5.82 6.15 0.07
CA ALA A 79 -6.13 7.55 -0.20
C ALA A 79 -7.51 7.70 -0.84
N ASP A 80 -7.85 6.84 -1.80
CA ASP A 80 -9.16 6.81 -2.45
C ASP A 80 -10.28 6.53 -1.42
N LEU A 81 -10.08 5.58 -0.51
CA LEU A 81 -11.04 5.30 0.56
C LEU A 81 -11.23 6.50 1.50
N ALA A 82 -10.15 7.20 1.87
CA ALA A 82 -10.23 8.38 2.72
C ALA A 82 -11.00 9.54 2.05
N GLU A 83 -10.84 9.70 0.74
CA GLU A 83 -11.62 10.65 -0.06
C GLU A 83 -13.11 10.28 -0.06
N LEU A 84 -13.45 9.01 -0.33
CA LEU A 84 -14.83 8.53 -0.28
C LEU A 84 -15.49 8.73 1.09
N THR A 85 -14.79 8.40 2.19
CA THR A 85 -15.31 8.63 3.54
C THR A 85 -15.54 10.12 3.84
N SER A 86 -14.68 11.01 3.30
CA SER A 86 -14.86 12.45 3.45
C SER A 86 -16.11 12.95 2.71
N LEU A 87 -16.37 12.42 1.52
CA LEU A 87 -17.59 12.71 0.75
C LEU A 87 -18.85 12.18 1.46
N GLU A 88 -18.81 10.97 2.01
CA GLU A 88 -19.92 10.41 2.79
C GLU A 88 -20.29 11.30 3.99
N ALA A 89 -19.29 11.80 4.73
CA ALA A 89 -19.51 12.70 5.85
C ALA A 89 -20.12 14.05 5.44
N GLU A 90 -19.76 14.58 4.26
CA GLU A 90 -20.37 15.78 3.69
C GLU A 90 -21.84 15.51 3.31
N LEU A 91 -22.12 14.38 2.66
CA LEU A 91 -23.47 13.97 2.28
C LEU A 91 -24.38 13.76 3.50
N ASP A 92 -23.89 13.09 4.56
CA ASP A 92 -24.63 12.88 5.81
C ASP A 92 -24.91 14.20 6.55
N GLY A 93 -24.10 15.24 6.29
CA GLY A 93 -24.28 16.59 6.83
C GLY A 93 -25.35 17.42 6.11
N LEU A 94 -25.77 17.03 4.91
CA LEU A 94 -26.82 17.71 4.14
C LEU A 94 -28.21 17.23 4.59
N SER A 95 -29.15 18.15 4.74
CA SER A 95 -30.54 17.75 4.96
C SER A 95 -31.16 17.19 3.67
N ASP A 96 -32.15 16.28 3.81
CA ASP A 96 -32.90 15.73 2.68
C ASP A 96 -33.46 16.80 1.71
N GLU A 97 -33.76 18.00 2.23
CA GLU A 97 -34.28 19.11 1.43
C GLU A 97 -33.18 19.78 0.59
N GLU A 98 -31.98 19.93 1.14
CA GLU A 98 -30.81 20.47 0.42
C GLU A 98 -30.34 19.51 -0.67
N ILE A 99 -30.37 18.20 -0.40
CA ILE A 99 -30.08 17.16 -1.40
C ILE A 99 -31.08 17.22 -2.56
N ARG A 100 -32.39 17.36 -2.26
CA ARG A 100 -33.44 17.50 -3.29
C ARG A 100 -33.28 18.77 -4.12
N ALA A 101 -32.89 19.89 -3.49
CA ALA A 101 -32.68 21.16 -4.18
C ALA A 101 -31.50 21.09 -5.17
N LEU A 102 -30.37 20.49 -4.78
CA LEU A 102 -29.20 20.32 -5.65
C LEU A 102 -29.46 19.43 -6.87
N LEU A 103 -30.26 18.36 -6.70
CA LEU A 103 -30.65 17.48 -7.80
C LEU A 103 -31.65 18.11 -8.77
N ALA A 104 -32.45 19.09 -8.31
CA ALA A 104 -33.38 19.84 -9.14
C ALA A 104 -32.71 20.95 -9.97
N GLU A 105 -31.57 21.49 -9.51
CA GLU A 105 -30.78 22.51 -10.23
C GLU A 105 -29.88 21.93 -11.33
N GLY A 106 -29.57 20.63 -11.29
CA GLY A 106 -28.72 19.93 -12.26
C GLY A 106 -29.45 19.24 -13.43
N SER A 107 -30.78 19.36 -13.52
CA SER A 107 -31.63 18.76 -14.58
C SER A 107 -32.10 19.75 -15.64
#